data_AF-A0A0C9THE0-F1
#
_entry.id   AF-A0A0C9THE0-F1
#
_cell.length_a   1.000
_cell.length_b   1.000
_cell.length_c   1.000
_cell.angle_alpha   90.00
_cell.angle_beta   90.00
_cell.angle_gamma   90.00
#
_symmetry.space_group_name_H-M   'P 1'
#
loop_
_entity.id
_entity.type
_entity.pdbx_description
1 polymer ?
#
loop_
_entity_poly.entity_id
_entity_poly.type
_entity_poly.pdbx_seq_one_letter_code
_entity_poly.pdbx_strand_id
1 'polypeptide(L)'
;QAQCDQQFENGLLLNKYMLLYEELSYAMNHGDIGRLETCIITWILMFKATGKHKYTAHMTEFLCNVHFTYPPGLRKAVRYHIIINPTGQKGKFRGVDWCVELNNLFTKVRICT
;
A
#
# COMPACT_ATOMS: atom_id res chain seq x y z
N GLN A 1 42.02 6.55 10.56
CA GLN A 1 40.79 5.90 10.05
C GLN A 1 39.89 6.99 9.52
N ALA A 2 39.45 6.91 8.25
CA ALA A 2 38.47 7.85 7.73
C ALA A 2 37.18 7.69 8.56
N GLN A 3 36.71 8.79 9.16
CA GLN A 3 35.47 8.80 9.91
C GLN A 3 34.32 8.52 8.94
N CYS A 4 33.56 7.47 9.20
CA CYS A 4 32.43 7.07 8.36
C CYS A 4 31.41 8.22 8.29
N ASP A 5 31.03 8.67 7.09
CA ASP A 5 30.02 9.71 6.92
C ASP A 5 28.62 9.11 7.09
N GLN A 6 28.18 9.08 8.35
CA GLN A 6 26.89 8.54 8.73
C GLN A 6 25.71 9.29 8.09
N GLN A 7 25.85 10.58 7.77
CA GLN A 7 24.79 11.35 7.13
C GLN A 7 24.60 10.91 5.68
N PHE A 8 25.71 10.72 4.97
CA PHE A 8 25.69 10.20 3.60
C PHE A 8 25.07 8.79 3.54
N GLU A 9 25.49 7.88 4.43
CA GLU A 9 24.95 6.52 4.47
C GLU A 9 23.45 6.49 4.78
N ASN A 10 22.98 7.29 5.73
CA ASN A 10 21.56 7.43 6.03
C ASN A 10 20.78 8.00 4.84
N GLY A 11 21.36 8.95 4.12
CA GLY A 11 20.78 9.50 2.89
C GLY A 11 20.61 8.46 1.79
N LEU A 12 21.62 7.60 1.59
CA LEU A 12 21.53 6.50 0.63
C LEU A 12 20.44 5.48 1.00
N LEU A 13 20.34 5.12 2.29
CA LEU A 13 19.30 4.22 2.78
C LEU A 13 17.90 4.82 2.60
N LEU A 14 17.72 6.11 2.93
CA LEU A 14 16.46 6.81 2.73
C LEU A 14 16.05 6.80 1.25
N ASN A 15 16.96 7.17 0.35
CA ASN A 15 16.70 7.18 -1.09
C ASN A 15 16.27 5.80 -1.60
N LYS A 16 16.94 4.73 -1.12
CA LYS A 16 16.57 3.35 -1.46
C LYS A 16 15.13 3.01 -1.06
N TYR A 17 14.69 3.38 0.13
CA TYR A 17 13.31 3.13 0.57
C TYR A 17 12.30 4.04 -0.14
N MET A 18 12.68 5.27 -0.48
CA MET A 18 11.83 6.18 -1.25
C MET A 18 11.57 5.67 -2.67
N LEU A 19 12.51 4.95 -3.29
CA LEU A 19 12.26 4.28 -4.58
C LEU A 19 11.15 3.23 -4.49
N LEU A 20 11.09 2.46 -3.40
CA LEU A 20 10.00 1.50 -3.18
C LEU A 20 8.64 2.21 -2.97
N TYR A 21 8.66 3.37 -2.32
CA TYR A 21 7.45 4.19 -2.17
C TYR A 21 6.97 4.77 -3.51
N GLU A 22 7.90 5.23 -4.36
CA GLU A 22 7.60 5.71 -5.70
C GLU A 22 6.98 4.60 -6.55
N GLU A 23 7.58 3.41 -6.53
CA GLU A 23 7.10 2.22 -7.23
C GLU A 23 5.67 1.84 -6.81
N LEU A 24 5.40 1.80 -5.50
CA LEU A 24 4.07 1.55 -4.95
C LEU A 24 3.09 2.64 -5.41
N SER A 25 3.49 3.91 -5.34
CA SER A 25 2.66 5.04 -5.75
C SER A 25 2.33 4.99 -7.24
N TYR A 26 3.30 4.63 -8.07
CA TYR A 26 3.12 4.45 -9.50
C TYR A 26 2.09 3.34 -9.78
N ALA A 27 2.27 2.17 -9.18
CA ALA A 27 1.36 1.03 -9.32
C ALA A 27 -0.07 1.39 -8.88
N MET A 28 -0.21 2.03 -7.71
CA MET A 28 -1.49 2.49 -7.19
C MET A 28 -2.18 3.46 -8.13
N ASN A 29 -1.48 4.50 -8.61
CA ASN A 29 -2.07 5.52 -9.47
C ASN A 29 -2.53 4.94 -10.82
N HIS A 30 -1.84 3.92 -11.33
CA HIS A 30 -2.16 3.27 -12.61
C HIS A 30 -3.15 2.11 -12.50
N GLY A 31 -3.56 1.72 -11.29
CA GLY A 31 -4.48 0.60 -11.11
C GLY A 31 -3.81 -0.78 -11.26
N ASP A 32 -2.48 -0.86 -11.18
CA ASP A 32 -1.75 -2.12 -11.37
C ASP A 32 -1.68 -2.91 -10.05
N ILE A 33 -2.68 -3.76 -9.85
CA ILE A 33 -2.82 -4.58 -8.64
C ILE A 33 -1.69 -5.61 -8.51
N GLY A 34 -1.21 -6.18 -9.63
CA GLY A 34 -0.15 -7.19 -9.58
C GLY A 34 1.18 -6.59 -9.12
N ARG A 35 1.52 -5.41 -9.64
CA ARG A 35 2.69 -4.65 -9.22
C ARG A 35 2.58 -4.14 -7.79
N LEU A 36 1.39 -3.72 -7.38
CA LEU A 36 1.07 -3.36 -5.99
C LEU A 36 1.32 -4.53 -5.02
N GLU A 37 0.78 -5.72 -5.30
CA GLU A 37 0.98 -6.92 -4.47
C GLU A 37 2.47 -7.31 -4.37
N THR A 38 3.22 -7.12 -5.46
CA THR A 38 4.68 -7.35 -5.46
C THR A 38 5.39 -6.38 -4.50
N CYS A 39 4.99 -5.11 -4.48
CA CYS A 39 5.53 -4.13 -3.54
C CYS A 39 5.19 -4.48 -2.08
N ILE A 40 3.98 -4.97 -1.82
CA ILE A 40 3.52 -5.36 -0.47
C ILE A 40 4.47 -6.37 0.18
N ILE A 41 5.06 -7.30 -0.58
CA ILE A 41 6.03 -8.28 -0.05
C ILE A 41 7.22 -7.57 0.62
N THR A 42 7.80 -6.57 -0.05
CA THR A 42 8.93 -5.81 0.51
C THR A 42 8.50 -4.99 1.72
N TRP A 43 7.29 -4.41 1.70
CA TRP A 43 6.72 -3.69 2.85
C TRP A 43 6.51 -4.60 4.07
N ILE A 44 6.05 -5.84 3.87
CA ILE A 44 5.92 -6.84 4.95
C ILE A 44 7.26 -7.07 5.64
N LEU A 45 8.34 -7.23 4.86
CA LEU A 45 9.68 -7.44 5.41
C LEU A 45 10.17 -6.25 6.23
N MET A 46 9.96 -5.02 5.74
CA MET A 46 10.31 -3.80 6.47
C MET A 46 9.50 -3.62 7.76
N PHE A 47 8.19 -3.88 7.72
CA PHE A 47 7.33 -3.81 8.89
C PHE A 47 7.69 -4.87 9.93
N LYS A 48 8.06 -6.07 9.49
CA LYS A 48 8.56 -7.11 10.39
C LYS A 48 9.86 -6.66 11.08
N ALA A 49 10.80 -6.11 10.32
CA ALA A 49 12.08 -5.65 10.84
C ALA A 49 11.95 -4.46 11.83
N THR A 50 10.91 -3.62 11.66
CA THR A 50 10.67 -2.44 12.50
C THR A 50 9.67 -2.68 13.64
N GLY A 51 9.30 -3.93 13.92
CA GLY A 51 8.40 -4.29 15.03
C GLY A 51 6.92 -3.98 14.80
N LYS A 52 6.51 -3.72 13.54
CA LYS A 52 5.11 -3.47 13.16
C LYS A 52 4.37 -4.80 12.93
N HIS A 53 4.29 -5.61 14.00
CA HIS A 53 3.80 -6.99 13.93
C HIS A 53 2.35 -7.12 13.46
N LYS A 54 1.45 -6.21 13.86
CA LYS A 54 0.05 -6.23 13.42
C LYS A 54 -0.07 -6.06 11.90
N TYR A 55 0.59 -5.06 11.34
CA TYR A 55 0.62 -4.82 9.90
C TYR A 55 1.23 -6.01 9.16
N THR A 56 2.34 -6.53 9.67
CA THR A 56 3.00 -7.71 9.10
C THR A 56 2.04 -8.90 9.03
N ALA A 57 1.36 -9.22 10.13
CA ALA A 57 0.43 -10.34 10.20
C ALA A 57 -0.73 -10.18 9.21
N HIS A 58 -1.42 -9.03 9.25
CA HIS A 58 -2.56 -8.76 8.38
C HIS A 58 -2.19 -8.75 6.89
N MET A 59 -1.08 -8.11 6.52
CA MET A 59 -0.63 -8.05 5.12
C MET A 59 -0.19 -9.42 4.60
N THR A 60 0.46 -10.22 5.45
CA THR A 60 0.86 -11.59 5.09
C THR A 60 -0.36 -12.47 4.89
N GLU A 61 -1.29 -12.46 5.84
CA GLU A 61 -2.55 -13.21 5.76
C GLU A 61 -3.36 -12.80 4.53
N PHE A 62 -3.46 -11.50 4.26
CA PHE A 62 -4.13 -10.97 3.08
C PHE A 62 -3.56 -11.54 1.79
N LEU A 63 -2.24 -11.45 1.58
CA LEU A 63 -1.60 -11.99 0.38
C LEU A 63 -1.75 -13.52 0.31
N CYS A 64 -1.56 -14.24 1.41
CA CYS A 64 -1.75 -15.68 1.44
C CYS A 64 -3.16 -16.07 1.02
N ASN A 65 -4.17 -15.38 1.53
CA ASN A 65 -5.56 -15.64 1.21
C ASN A 65 -5.88 -15.34 -0.25
N VAL A 66 -5.44 -14.19 -0.77
CA VAL A 66 -5.66 -13.79 -2.16
C VAL A 66 -5.00 -14.75 -3.15
N HIS A 67 -3.78 -15.23 -2.85
CA HIS A 67 -3.03 -16.05 -3.80
C HIS A 67 -3.30 -17.55 -3.68
N PHE A 68 -3.59 -18.07 -2.47
CA PHE A 68 -3.62 -19.51 -2.22
C PHE A 68 -4.95 -20.04 -1.65
N THR A 69 -5.73 -19.20 -0.95
CA THR A 69 -6.95 -19.67 -0.25
C THR A 69 -8.23 -19.39 -1.03
N TYR A 70 -8.38 -18.19 -1.59
CA TYR A 70 -9.65 -17.73 -2.15
C TYR A 70 -9.98 -18.37 -3.51
N PRO A 71 -11.24 -18.77 -3.73
CA PRO A 71 -11.69 -19.23 -5.04
C PRO A 71 -11.58 -18.08 -6.07
N PRO A 72 -11.48 -18.39 -7.37
CA PRO A 72 -11.19 -17.40 -8.41
C PRO A 72 -12.10 -16.16 -8.41
N GLY A 73 -13.40 -16.34 -8.16
CA GLY A 73 -14.37 -15.23 -8.08
C GLY A 73 -14.11 -14.29 -6.91
N LEU A 74 -13.91 -14.84 -5.70
CA LEU A 74 -13.62 -14.04 -4.50
C LEU A 74 -12.27 -13.34 -4.61
N ARG A 75 -11.23 -14.06 -5.08
CA ARG A 75 -9.91 -13.49 -5.36
C ARG A 75 -10.01 -12.28 -6.28
N LYS A 76 -10.79 -12.37 -7.36
CA LYS A 76 -11.01 -11.24 -8.27
C LYS A 76 -11.72 -10.08 -7.56
N ALA A 77 -12.80 -10.36 -6.84
CA ALA A 77 -13.55 -9.33 -6.12
C ALA A 77 -12.68 -8.57 -5.11
N VAL A 78 -11.91 -9.29 -4.29
CA VAL A 78 -11.02 -8.70 -3.29
C VAL A 78 -9.94 -7.85 -3.95
N ARG A 79 -9.27 -8.35 -5.00
CA ARG A 79 -8.21 -7.60 -5.72
C ARG A 79 -8.74 -6.29 -6.31
N TYR A 80 -9.92 -6.33 -6.92
CA TYR A 80 -10.56 -5.15 -7.51
C TYR A 80 -11.10 -4.16 -6.46
N HIS A 81 -11.22 -4.59 -5.20
CA HIS A 81 -11.63 -3.72 -4.09
C HIS A 81 -10.45 -3.02 -3.41
N ILE A 82 -9.19 -3.30 -3.76
CA ILE A 82 -8.03 -2.64 -3.14
C ILE A 82 -7.95 -1.17 -3.59
N ILE A 83 -8.14 -0.94 -4.89
CA ILE A 83 -8.01 0.37 -5.53
C ILE A 83 -9.16 0.60 -6.52
N ILE A 84 -9.68 1.82 -6.55
CA ILE A 84 -10.75 2.25 -7.46
C ILE A 84 -10.34 3.52 -8.19
N ASN A 85 -10.99 3.82 -9.31
CA ASN A 85 -10.82 5.07 -10.02
C ASN A 85 -12.13 5.87 -10.01
N PRO A 86 -12.35 6.73 -9.00
CA PRO A 86 -13.60 7.48 -8.88
C PRO A 86 -13.84 8.47 -10.03
N THR A 87 -12.78 8.96 -10.66
CA THR A 87 -12.88 9.99 -11.71
C THR A 87 -12.93 9.40 -13.12
N GLY A 88 -12.57 8.12 -13.27
CA GLY A 88 -12.38 7.46 -14.57
C GLY A 88 -11.15 7.94 -15.35
N GLN A 89 -10.35 8.89 -14.83
CA GLN A 89 -9.20 9.44 -15.52
C GLN A 89 -7.96 8.56 -15.37
N LYS A 90 -7.13 8.48 -16.41
CA LYS A 90 -5.87 7.73 -16.37
C LYS A 90 -4.96 8.26 -15.25
N GLY A 91 -4.36 7.36 -14.48
CA GLY A 91 -3.43 7.74 -13.40
C GLY A 91 -4.10 8.31 -12.14
N LYS A 92 -5.44 8.25 -12.03
CA LYS A 92 -6.20 8.80 -10.91
C LYS A 92 -6.86 7.74 -10.02
N PHE A 93 -6.31 6.53 -10.00
CA PHE A 93 -6.72 5.51 -9.05
C PHE A 93 -6.38 5.92 -7.60
N ARG A 94 -7.17 5.42 -6.66
CA ARG A 94 -7.11 5.70 -5.23
C ARG A 94 -7.37 4.42 -4.45
N GLY A 95 -6.75 4.27 -3.29
CA GLY A 95 -7.12 3.22 -2.35
C GLY A 95 -8.59 3.38 -1.96
N VAL A 96 -9.34 2.27 -1.93
CA VAL A 96 -10.77 2.31 -1.57
C VAL A 96 -10.96 2.88 -0.17
N ASP A 97 -10.08 2.50 0.77
CA ASP A 97 -10.08 2.99 2.15
C ASP A 97 -10.07 4.52 2.22
N TRP A 98 -9.23 5.18 1.42
CA TRP A 98 -9.19 6.64 1.35
C TRP A 98 -10.52 7.25 0.88
N CYS A 99 -11.18 6.62 -0.09
CA CYS A 99 -12.51 7.07 -0.53
C CYS A 99 -13.57 6.87 0.56
N VAL A 100 -13.51 5.77 1.31
CA VAL A 100 -14.42 5.48 2.42
C VAL A 100 -14.20 6.45 3.58
N GLU A 101 -12.95 6.76 3.93
CA GLU A 101 -12.61 7.76 4.94
C GLU A 101 -13.11 9.15 4.58
N LEU A 102 -12.97 9.55 3.31
CA LEU A 102 -13.49 10.82 2.82
C LEU A 102 -15.02 10.88 2.95
N ASN A 103 -15.72 9.80 2.61
CA ASN A 103 -17.18 9.72 2.78
C ASN A 103 -17.57 9.79 4.27
N ASN A 104 -16.84 9.08 5.14
CA ASN A 104 -17.07 9.12 6.59
C ASN A 104 -16.89 10.54 7.16
N LEU A 105 -15.90 11.29 6.67
CA LEU A 105 -15.68 12.68 7.05
C LEU A 105 -16.91 13.54 6.71
N PHE A 106 -17.45 13.42 5.49
CA PHE A 106 -18.63 14.20 5.09
C PHE A 106 -19.90 13.82 5.86
N THR A 107 -20.10 12.54 6.19
CA THR A 107 -21.24 12.10 6.99
C THR A 107 -21.16 12.63 8.42
N LYS A 108 -19.97 12.62 9.05
CA LYS A 108 -19.78 13.15 10.42
C LYS A 108 -20.06 14.65 10.50
N VAL A 109 -19.62 15.42 9.50
CA VAL A 109 -19.82 16.88 9.49
C VAL A 109 -21.30 17.25 9.36
N ARG A 110 -22.10 16.52 8.57
CA ARG A 110 -23.53 16.81 8.39
C ARG A 110 -24.41 16.45 9.59
N ILE A 111 -23.96 15.59 10.49
CA ILE A 111 -24.73 15.20 11.69
C ILE A 111 -24.51 16.21 12.83
N CYS A 112 -23.46 17.05 12.76
CA CYS A 112 -23.10 18.01 13.79
C CYS A 112 -23.47 19.48 13.49
N THR A 113 -24.19 19.74 12.39
CA THR A 113 -24.81 21.03 12.04
C THR A 113 -26.32 20.86 11.96
#